data_AF-A0A6P4DK84-F1
#
_entry.id   AF-A0A6P4DK84-F1
#
_cell.length_a   1.000
_cell.length_b   1.000
_cell.length_c   1.000
_cell.angle_alpha   90.00
_cell.angle_beta   90.00
_cell.angle_gamma   90.00
#
_symmetry.space_group_name_H-M   'P 1'
#
loop_
_entity.id
_entity.type
_entity.pdbx_description
1 polymer ?
#
loop_
_entity_poly.entity_id
_entity_poly.type
_entity_poly.pdbx_seq_one_letter_code
_entity_poly.pdbx_strand_id
1 'polypeptide(L)'
;MGTAGDAHADKGCAKFLKLNRVQSLAYQDKSKWFQDMRQSLSLTASIIATITFQSAINPPGGVVPAPDGETPICFASNQTNIQICPGESVVALMKKKYYLGFLICNTICFISSLSVCLLLVSGLSLDNTSVTWFLLIGMCITITSLVVTYLFGAMMVTPEIIKNVGSAFAVIMIVWAAVFALVSFLLILRFVSSKNEKVKKHKEQETQEQELARV
;
A
#
# COMPACT_ATOMS: atom_id res chain seq x y z
N MET A 1 -46.30 38.88 34.36
CA MET A 1 -44.95 39.28 34.80
C MET A 1 -44.08 38.04 34.66
N GLY A 2 -43.44 37.85 33.50
CA GLY A 2 -42.69 36.61 33.22
C GLY A 2 -42.28 36.54 31.76
N THR A 3 -41.11 37.09 31.42
CA THR A 3 -40.56 36.99 30.05
C THR A 3 -39.01 37.05 29.98
N ALA A 4 -38.29 37.03 31.11
CA ALA A 4 -36.82 37.09 31.08
C ALA A 4 -36.11 35.72 31.17
N GLY A 5 -36.76 34.71 31.77
CA GLY A 5 -36.18 33.37 31.95
C GLY A 5 -36.18 32.50 30.68
N ASP A 6 -37.24 32.60 29.88
CA ASP A 6 -37.46 31.68 28.74
C ASP A 6 -36.54 31.98 27.54
N ALA A 7 -36.15 33.25 27.36
CA ALA A 7 -35.26 33.67 26.26
C ALA A 7 -33.81 33.18 26.40
N HIS A 8 -33.39 32.77 27.60
CA HIS A 8 -32.03 32.28 27.86
C HIS A 8 -31.90 30.75 27.67
N ALA A 9 -32.98 30.01 27.96
CA ALA A 9 -33.06 28.56 27.73
C ALA A 9 -33.18 28.21 26.23
N ASP A 10 -33.96 29.00 25.48
CA ASP A 10 -34.18 28.82 24.03
C ASP A 10 -32.87 28.94 23.22
N LYS A 11 -32.02 29.93 23.56
CA LYS A 11 -30.70 30.12 22.92
C LYS A 11 -29.73 28.98 23.19
N GLY A 12 -29.79 28.39 24.39
CA GLY A 12 -28.98 27.22 24.75
C GLY A 12 -29.37 25.98 23.95
N CYS A 13 -30.67 25.72 23.82
CA CYS A 13 -31.22 24.60 23.05
C CYS A 13 -30.89 24.72 21.55
N ALA A 14 -31.09 25.89 20.95
CA ALA A 14 -30.75 26.14 19.55
C ALA A 14 -29.25 25.98 19.26
N LYS A 15 -28.37 26.39 20.20
CA LYS A 15 -26.92 26.20 20.09
C LYS A 15 -26.53 24.72 20.20
N PHE A 16 -27.12 23.98 21.13
CA PHE A 16 -26.88 22.54 21.29
C PHE A 16 -27.34 21.73 20.06
N LEU A 17 -28.53 22.02 19.53
CA LEU A 17 -29.04 21.40 18.31
C LEU A 17 -28.15 21.69 17.09
N LYS A 18 -27.64 22.92 16.96
CA LYS A 18 -26.67 23.28 15.90
C LYS A 18 -25.36 22.52 16.07
N LEU A 19 -24.83 22.39 17.29
CA LEU A 19 -23.57 21.68 17.56
C LEU A 19 -23.69 20.18 17.25
N ASN A 20 -24.75 19.52 17.71
CA ASN A 20 -25.01 18.11 17.42
C ASN A 20 -25.17 17.85 15.92
N ARG A 21 -25.85 18.77 15.20
CA ARG A 21 -25.99 18.67 13.75
C ARG A 21 -24.65 18.81 13.03
N VAL A 22 -23.81 19.78 13.42
CA VAL A 22 -22.46 19.96 12.82
C VAL A 22 -21.58 18.74 13.08
N GLN A 23 -21.61 18.18 14.30
CA GLN A 23 -20.82 17.00 14.63
C GLN A 23 -21.32 15.72 13.93
N SER A 24 -22.63 15.56 13.78
CA SER A 24 -23.25 14.49 12.99
C SER A 24 -22.84 14.57 11.51
N LEU A 25 -22.87 15.77 10.91
CA LEU A 25 -22.44 15.98 9.53
C LEU A 25 -20.93 15.71 9.36
N ALA A 26 -20.10 16.19 10.29
CA ALA A 26 -18.66 15.94 10.27
C ALA A 26 -18.32 14.44 10.42
N TYR A 27 -19.07 13.70 11.25
CA TYR A 27 -18.92 12.26 11.39
C TYR A 27 -19.34 11.53 10.10
N GLN A 28 -20.46 11.91 9.51
CA GLN A 28 -20.94 11.32 8.26
C GLN A 28 -19.94 11.56 7.11
N ASP A 29 -19.42 12.77 6.99
CA ASP A 29 -18.39 13.12 6.00
C ASP A 29 -17.11 12.30 6.18
N LYS A 30 -16.62 12.18 7.43
CA LYS A 30 -15.46 11.34 7.78
C LYS A 30 -15.70 9.87 7.42
N SER A 31 -16.88 9.34 7.75
CA SER A 31 -17.23 7.94 7.46
C SER A 31 -17.31 7.65 5.96
N LYS A 32 -17.88 8.58 5.18
CA LYS A 32 -17.95 8.49 3.72
C LYS A 32 -16.55 8.51 3.10
N TRP A 33 -15.71 9.45 3.53
CA TRP A 33 -14.31 9.53 3.08
C TRP A 33 -13.54 8.22 3.32
N PHE A 34 -13.72 7.57 4.47
CA PHE A 34 -13.08 6.27 4.73
C PHE A 34 -13.60 5.14 3.83
N GLN A 35 -14.90 5.13 3.53
CA GLN A 35 -15.48 4.14 2.62
C GLN A 35 -14.93 4.32 1.20
N ASP A 36 -14.90 5.56 0.70
CA ASP A 36 -14.36 5.89 -0.62
C ASP A 36 -12.87 5.50 -0.73
N MET A 37 -12.08 5.80 0.31
CA MET A 37 -10.67 5.41 0.40
C MET A 37 -10.50 3.88 0.36
N ARG A 38 -11.30 3.13 1.15
CA ARG A 38 -11.28 1.67 1.16
C ARG A 38 -11.60 1.10 -0.22
N GLN A 39 -12.63 1.62 -0.90
CA GLN A 39 -12.98 1.17 -2.25
C GLN A 39 -11.85 1.44 -3.25
N SER A 40 -11.27 2.64 -3.24
CA SER A 40 -10.17 3.02 -4.13
C SER A 40 -8.91 2.18 -3.89
N LEU A 41 -8.55 1.92 -2.63
CA LEU A 41 -7.39 1.11 -2.26
C LEU A 41 -7.60 -0.37 -2.63
N SER A 42 -8.80 -0.91 -2.39
CA SER A 42 -9.14 -2.29 -2.77
C SER A 42 -9.04 -2.49 -4.28
N LEU A 43 -9.53 -1.51 -5.05
CA LEU A 43 -9.41 -1.52 -6.51
C LEU A 43 -7.94 -1.48 -6.94
N THR A 44 -7.17 -0.54 -6.39
CA THR A 44 -5.75 -0.37 -6.73
C THR A 44 -4.95 -1.65 -6.42
N ALA A 45 -5.16 -2.26 -5.25
CA ALA A 45 -4.51 -3.50 -4.86
C ALA A 45 -4.92 -4.68 -5.77
N SER A 46 -6.19 -4.74 -6.19
CA SER A 46 -6.64 -5.79 -7.13
C SER A 46 -5.99 -5.63 -8.51
N ILE A 47 -5.82 -4.38 -8.98
CA ILE A 47 -5.12 -4.08 -10.23
C ILE A 47 -3.64 -4.48 -10.12
N ILE A 48 -2.95 -4.10 -9.04
CA ILE A 48 -1.55 -4.47 -8.82
C ILE A 48 -1.39 -6.00 -8.76
N ALA A 49 -2.26 -6.69 -8.04
CA ALA A 49 -2.26 -8.16 -7.97
C ALA A 49 -2.44 -8.78 -9.37
N THR A 50 -3.33 -8.22 -10.18
CA THR A 50 -3.57 -8.69 -11.55
C THR A 50 -2.35 -8.45 -12.43
N ILE A 51 -1.74 -7.26 -12.40
CA ILE A 51 -0.56 -6.94 -13.21
C ILE A 51 0.62 -7.82 -12.83
N THR A 52 0.87 -8.01 -11.54
CA THR A 52 1.94 -8.89 -11.04
C THR A 52 1.72 -10.34 -11.46
N PHE A 53 0.53 -10.88 -11.25
CA PHE A 53 0.15 -12.21 -11.73
C PHE A 53 0.41 -12.37 -13.23
N GLN A 54 -0.09 -11.44 -14.05
CA GLN A 54 0.09 -11.48 -15.50
C GLN A 54 1.56 -11.44 -15.90
N SER A 55 2.36 -10.59 -15.26
CA SER A 55 3.80 -10.47 -15.56
C SER A 55 4.63 -11.68 -15.11
N ALA A 56 4.16 -12.46 -14.15
CA ALA A 56 4.83 -13.67 -13.68
C ALA A 56 4.59 -14.85 -14.62
N ILE A 57 3.35 -15.04 -15.09
CA ILE A 57 2.98 -16.13 -16.00
C ILE A 57 3.29 -15.81 -17.47
N ASN A 58 3.36 -14.52 -17.82
CA ASN A 58 3.78 -14.01 -19.11
C ASN A 58 5.06 -13.17 -18.92
N PRO A 59 6.21 -13.80 -18.69
CA PRO A 59 7.44 -13.09 -18.37
C PRO A 59 7.88 -12.17 -19.52
N PRO A 60 8.58 -11.06 -19.23
CA PRO A 60 9.17 -10.21 -20.25
C PRO A 60 10.08 -11.03 -21.17
N GLY A 61 9.94 -10.87 -22.48
CA GLY A 61 10.66 -11.70 -23.47
C GLY A 61 9.96 -13.02 -23.80
N GLY A 62 8.84 -13.34 -23.15
CA GLY A 62 8.00 -14.48 -23.45
C GLY A 62 8.57 -15.82 -22.98
N VAL A 63 7.83 -16.86 -23.33
CA VAL A 63 8.22 -18.25 -23.10
C VAL A 63 8.61 -18.91 -24.41
N VAL A 64 9.42 -19.95 -24.33
CA VAL A 64 9.81 -20.76 -25.48
C VAL A 64 8.55 -21.42 -26.05
N PRO A 65 8.23 -21.20 -27.34
CA PRO A 65 7.04 -21.80 -27.96
C PRO A 65 7.20 -23.32 -28.09
N ALA A 66 6.07 -24.03 -28.08
CA ALA A 66 6.06 -25.45 -28.45
C ALA A 66 6.23 -25.59 -29.98
N PRO A 67 7.01 -26.57 -30.47
CA PRO A 67 7.10 -26.85 -31.91
C PRO A 67 5.74 -27.25 -32.49
N ASP A 68 5.43 -26.79 -33.70
CA ASP A 68 4.20 -27.18 -34.39
C ASP A 68 4.30 -28.61 -34.92
N GLY A 69 3.34 -29.47 -34.57
CA GLY A 69 3.19 -30.81 -35.15
C GLY A 69 4.11 -31.90 -34.58
N GLU A 70 4.91 -31.61 -33.57
CA GLU A 70 5.77 -32.57 -32.86
C GLU A 70 5.47 -32.62 -31.37
N THR A 71 5.88 -33.69 -30.68
CA THR A 71 5.79 -33.73 -29.22
C THR A 71 6.74 -32.67 -28.65
N PRO A 72 6.30 -31.83 -27.69
CA PRO A 72 7.16 -30.82 -27.10
C PRO A 72 8.29 -31.51 -26.33
N ILE A 73 9.48 -31.54 -26.93
CA ILE A 73 10.71 -32.04 -26.34
C ILE A 73 11.60 -30.87 -25.93
N CYS A 74 12.36 -31.05 -24.86
CA CYS A 74 13.36 -30.08 -24.47
C CYS A 74 14.58 -30.21 -25.39
N PHE A 75 15.10 -29.08 -25.88
CA PHE A 75 16.27 -29.07 -26.75
C PHE A 75 17.49 -28.60 -25.97
N ALA A 76 18.62 -29.28 -26.15
CA ALA A 76 19.89 -28.85 -25.59
C ALA A 76 20.51 -27.79 -26.52
N SER A 77 20.83 -26.62 -25.97
CA SER A 77 21.63 -25.64 -26.72
C SER A 77 23.10 -26.09 -26.70
N ASN A 78 23.63 -26.43 -27.89
CA ASN A 78 25.03 -26.83 -28.07
C ASN A 78 26.04 -25.77 -27.59
N GLN A 79 25.62 -24.51 -27.45
CA GLN A 79 26.50 -23.42 -27.02
C GLN A 79 26.58 -23.24 -25.50
N THR A 80 25.58 -23.69 -24.73
CA THR A 80 25.49 -23.36 -23.30
C THR A 80 25.34 -24.56 -22.37
N ASN A 81 25.22 -25.80 -22.88
CA ASN A 81 24.85 -26.99 -22.08
C ASN A 81 23.55 -26.79 -21.27
N ILE A 82 22.69 -25.87 -21.71
CA ILE A 82 21.40 -25.61 -21.08
C ILE A 82 20.34 -26.36 -21.87
N GLN A 83 19.60 -27.23 -21.17
CA GLN A 83 18.37 -27.82 -21.65
C GLN A 83 17.25 -26.79 -21.55
N ILE A 84 16.55 -26.57 -22.66
CA ILE A 84 15.49 -25.57 -22.78
C ILE A 84 14.20 -26.29 -23.15
N CYS A 85 13.17 -26.12 -22.35
CA CYS A 85 11.87 -26.76 -22.58
C CYS A 85 10.83 -25.73 -23.06
N PRO A 86 9.86 -26.13 -23.91
CA PRO A 86 8.69 -25.31 -24.21
C PRO A 86 7.98 -24.85 -22.93
N GLY A 87 7.57 -23.58 -22.89
CA GLY A 87 6.97 -22.94 -21.71
C GLY A 87 7.97 -22.30 -20.73
N GLU A 88 9.29 -22.54 -20.88
CA GLU A 88 10.29 -21.86 -20.07
C GLU A 88 10.52 -20.41 -20.52
N SER A 89 10.81 -19.53 -19.57
CA SER A 89 11.08 -18.12 -19.83
C SER A 89 12.39 -17.90 -20.58
N VAL A 90 12.33 -17.25 -21.75
CA VAL A 90 13.52 -16.99 -22.59
C VAL A 90 14.53 -16.11 -21.86
N VAL A 91 14.04 -15.06 -21.20
CA VAL A 91 14.90 -14.10 -20.49
C VAL A 91 15.52 -14.69 -19.23
N ALA A 92 14.88 -15.71 -18.62
CA ALA A 92 15.43 -16.42 -17.48
C ALA A 92 16.73 -17.16 -17.83
N LEU A 93 16.84 -17.64 -19.08
CA LEU A 93 18.02 -18.35 -19.56
C LEU A 93 19.21 -17.41 -19.77
N MET A 94 18.93 -16.20 -20.28
CA MET A 94 19.95 -15.20 -20.63
C MET A 94 20.38 -14.33 -19.45
N LYS A 95 19.42 -13.85 -18.64
CA LYS A 95 19.62 -12.86 -17.57
C LYS A 95 19.18 -13.39 -16.20
N LYS A 96 19.65 -14.59 -15.84
CA LYS A 96 19.29 -15.35 -14.61
C LYS A 96 19.21 -14.49 -13.34
N LYS A 97 20.23 -13.68 -13.07
CA LYS A 97 20.31 -12.86 -11.84
C LYS A 97 19.20 -11.82 -11.75
N TYR A 98 18.95 -11.10 -12.84
CA TYR A 98 17.90 -10.06 -12.88
C TYR A 98 16.50 -10.68 -12.90
N TYR A 99 16.34 -11.82 -13.58
CA TYR A 99 15.08 -12.58 -13.59
C TYR A 99 14.69 -13.09 -12.20
N LEU A 100 15.65 -13.62 -11.44
CA LEU A 100 15.39 -14.08 -10.08
C LEU A 100 14.97 -12.90 -9.17
N GLY A 101 15.66 -11.76 -9.26
CA GLY A 101 15.29 -10.55 -8.53
C GLY A 101 13.89 -10.05 -8.91
N PHE A 102 13.56 -10.04 -10.20
CA PHE A 102 12.23 -9.73 -10.71
C PHE A 102 11.16 -10.64 -10.08
N LEU A 103 11.34 -11.96 -10.13
CA LEU A 103 10.34 -12.90 -9.59
C LEU A 103 10.13 -12.75 -8.08
N ILE A 104 11.22 -12.58 -7.31
CA ILE A 104 11.13 -12.41 -5.85
C ILE A 104 10.32 -11.15 -5.53
N CYS A 105 10.71 -10.00 -6.11
CA CYS A 105 10.02 -8.75 -5.84
C CYS A 105 8.57 -8.76 -6.35
N ASN A 106 8.32 -9.38 -7.50
CA ASN A 106 6.98 -9.49 -8.07
C ASN A 106 6.07 -10.34 -7.19
N THR A 107 6.58 -11.47 -6.67
CA THR A 107 5.84 -12.35 -5.75
C THR A 107 5.53 -11.66 -4.44
N ILE A 108 6.49 -10.92 -3.87
CA ILE A 108 6.26 -10.09 -2.68
C ILE A 108 5.16 -9.07 -2.95
N CYS A 109 5.21 -8.40 -4.10
CA CYS A 109 4.19 -7.44 -4.51
C CYS A 109 2.80 -8.10 -4.64
N PHE A 110 2.73 -9.25 -5.29
CA PHE A 110 1.49 -10.01 -5.47
C PHE A 110 0.86 -10.42 -4.13
N ILE A 111 1.63 -11.10 -3.27
CA ILE A 111 1.15 -11.57 -1.96
C ILE A 111 0.77 -10.39 -1.06
N SER A 112 1.59 -9.33 -1.04
CA SER A 112 1.30 -8.13 -0.26
C SER A 112 0.02 -7.45 -0.74
N SER A 113 -0.19 -7.35 -2.05
CA SER A 113 -1.40 -6.77 -2.63
C SER A 113 -2.65 -7.59 -2.31
N LEU A 114 -2.57 -8.92 -2.40
CA LEU A 114 -3.66 -9.80 -1.97
C LEU A 114 -3.94 -9.68 -0.48
N SER A 115 -2.91 -9.57 0.36
CA SER A 115 -3.06 -9.37 1.80
C SER A 115 -3.80 -8.06 2.10
N VAL A 116 -3.45 -6.98 1.39
CA VAL A 116 -4.17 -5.70 1.46
C VAL A 116 -5.63 -5.90 1.02
N CYS A 117 -5.90 -6.52 -0.13
CA CYS A 117 -7.28 -6.81 -0.56
C CYS A 117 -8.08 -7.59 0.49
N LEU A 118 -7.51 -8.65 1.07
CA LEU A 118 -8.18 -9.44 2.09
C LEU A 118 -8.49 -8.61 3.34
N LEU A 119 -7.52 -7.84 3.85
CA LEU A 119 -7.72 -6.94 4.99
C LEU A 119 -8.83 -5.92 4.70
N LEU A 120 -8.88 -5.39 3.49
CA LEU A 120 -9.93 -4.47 3.08
C LEU A 120 -11.28 -5.18 2.89
N VAL A 121 -11.35 -6.41 2.40
CA VAL A 121 -12.61 -7.13 2.22
C VAL A 121 -13.19 -7.63 3.54
N SER A 122 -12.35 -8.01 4.51
CA SER A 122 -12.75 -8.53 5.83
C SER A 122 -13.62 -7.59 6.67
N GLY A 123 -13.83 -6.34 6.25
CA GLY A 123 -14.72 -5.42 6.97
C GLY A 123 -14.18 -4.96 8.31
N LEU A 124 -12.89 -5.21 8.59
CA LEU A 124 -12.24 -4.73 9.80
C LEU A 124 -12.33 -3.20 9.84
N SER A 125 -12.87 -2.68 10.93
CA SER A 125 -13.00 -1.23 11.12
C SER A 125 -11.63 -0.56 11.03
N LEU A 126 -11.46 0.30 10.03
CA LEU A 126 -10.28 1.18 9.87
C LEU A 126 -10.17 2.22 10.99
N ASP A 127 -11.16 2.28 11.87
CA ASP A 127 -11.09 3.06 13.11
C ASP A 127 -10.09 2.43 14.11
N ASN A 128 -9.84 1.12 14.00
CA ASN A 128 -8.81 0.45 14.79
C ASN A 128 -7.43 0.88 14.29
N THR A 129 -6.69 1.56 15.18
CA THR A 129 -5.33 2.05 14.88
C THR A 129 -4.43 0.92 14.38
N SER A 130 -4.52 -0.29 14.95
CA SER A 130 -3.70 -1.43 14.54
C SER A 130 -3.98 -1.88 13.11
N VAL A 131 -5.25 -2.02 12.71
CA VAL A 131 -5.64 -2.46 11.35
C VAL A 131 -5.17 -1.46 10.31
N THR A 132 -5.37 -0.16 10.57
CA THR A 132 -4.90 0.90 9.69
C THR A 132 -3.39 0.92 9.56
N TRP A 133 -2.65 0.61 10.63
CA TRP A 133 -1.20 0.43 10.58
C TRP A 133 -0.77 -0.77 9.73
N PHE A 134 -1.40 -1.93 9.90
CA PHE A 134 -1.10 -3.10 9.07
C PHE A 134 -1.41 -2.86 7.59
N LEU A 135 -2.52 -2.20 7.30
CA LEU A 135 -2.90 -1.82 5.93
C LEU A 135 -1.87 -0.86 5.33
N LEU A 136 -1.44 0.15 6.09
CA LEU A 136 -0.42 1.10 5.67
C LEU A 136 0.93 0.41 5.38
N ILE A 137 1.38 -0.45 6.29
CA ILE A 137 2.62 -1.23 6.10
C ILE A 137 2.50 -2.14 4.86
N GLY A 138 1.38 -2.84 4.70
CA GLY A 138 1.10 -3.68 3.54
C GLY A 138 1.11 -2.88 2.24
N MET A 139 0.50 -1.69 2.22
CA MET A 139 0.52 -0.81 1.04
C MET A 139 1.95 -0.33 0.74
N CYS A 140 2.71 0.08 1.74
CA CYS A 140 4.11 0.49 1.58
C CYS A 140 4.99 -0.63 1.00
N ILE A 141 4.85 -1.86 1.49
CA ILE A 141 5.55 -3.04 0.97
C ILE A 141 5.13 -3.30 -0.48
N THR A 142 3.82 -3.25 -0.77
CA THR A 142 3.28 -3.46 -2.12
C THR A 142 3.86 -2.46 -3.12
N ILE A 143 3.80 -1.16 -2.83
CA ILE A 143 4.29 -0.13 -3.78
C ILE A 143 5.82 -0.20 -3.92
N THR A 144 6.55 -0.41 -2.81
CA THR A 144 8.03 -0.53 -2.89
C THR A 144 8.46 -1.73 -3.71
N SER A 145 7.87 -2.90 -3.45
CA SER A 145 8.17 -4.11 -4.22
C SER A 145 7.76 -3.96 -5.69
N LEU A 146 6.67 -3.25 -6.00
CA LEU A 146 6.29 -2.93 -7.38
C LEU A 146 7.35 -2.07 -8.09
N VAL A 147 7.86 -1.01 -7.45
CA VAL A 147 8.93 -0.17 -8.02
C VAL A 147 10.19 -0.99 -8.28
N VAL A 148 10.62 -1.80 -7.31
CA VAL A 148 11.82 -2.64 -7.47
C VAL A 148 11.62 -3.68 -8.58
N THR A 149 10.43 -4.28 -8.66
CA THR A 149 10.05 -5.20 -9.74
C THR A 149 10.14 -4.53 -11.11
N TYR A 150 9.61 -3.31 -11.24
CA TYR A 150 9.71 -2.52 -12.47
C TYR A 150 11.17 -2.30 -12.88
N LEU A 151 12.06 -1.97 -11.94
CA LEU A 151 13.48 -1.76 -12.24
C LEU A 151 14.16 -3.04 -12.75
N PHE A 152 13.90 -4.19 -12.11
CA PHE A 152 14.43 -5.47 -12.60
C PHE A 152 13.87 -5.85 -13.98
N GLY A 153 12.56 -5.68 -14.19
CA GLY A 153 11.93 -5.92 -15.49
C GLY A 153 12.52 -5.04 -16.59
N ALA A 154 12.74 -3.76 -16.30
CA ALA A 154 13.35 -2.82 -17.24
C ALA A 154 14.82 -3.19 -17.53
N MET A 155 15.61 -3.62 -16.54
CA MET A 155 16.97 -4.14 -16.73
C MET A 155 17.01 -5.40 -17.62
N MET A 156 15.99 -6.24 -17.50
CA MET A 156 15.89 -7.46 -18.30
C MET A 156 15.60 -7.16 -19.77
N VAL A 157 14.69 -6.23 -20.05
CA VAL A 157 14.26 -5.88 -21.42
C VAL A 157 15.22 -4.91 -22.12
N THR A 158 15.96 -4.08 -21.36
CA THR A 158 16.88 -3.10 -21.95
C THR A 158 18.13 -3.79 -22.52
N PRO A 159 18.50 -3.53 -23.79
CA PRO A 159 19.70 -4.10 -24.39
C PRO A 159 20.97 -3.40 -23.89
N GLU A 160 22.08 -4.13 -23.81
CA GLU A 160 23.35 -3.66 -23.22
C GLU A 160 24.04 -2.55 -24.03
N ILE A 161 23.60 -2.30 -25.27
CA ILE A 161 24.06 -1.18 -26.10
C ILE A 161 23.75 0.19 -25.46
N ILE A 162 22.72 0.25 -24.60
CA ILE A 162 22.35 1.46 -23.88
C ILE A 162 23.24 1.57 -22.64
N LYS A 163 24.22 2.47 -22.70
CA LYS A 163 25.12 2.77 -21.58
C LYS A 163 24.37 3.56 -20.49
N ASN A 164 24.89 3.53 -19.26
CA ASN A 164 24.39 4.28 -18.10
C ASN A 164 23.01 3.87 -17.55
N VAL A 165 22.40 2.78 -18.04
CA VAL A 165 21.10 2.28 -17.54
C VAL A 165 21.13 2.01 -16.04
N GLY A 166 22.20 1.39 -15.53
CA GLY A 166 22.37 1.15 -14.09
C GLY A 166 22.45 2.44 -13.26
N SER A 167 23.07 3.50 -13.80
CA SER A 167 23.14 4.80 -13.13
C SER A 167 21.77 5.49 -13.09
N ALA A 168 21.01 5.43 -14.18
CA ALA A 168 19.64 5.95 -14.21
C ALA A 168 18.74 5.24 -13.18
N PHE A 169 18.84 3.92 -13.04
CA PHE A 169 18.09 3.18 -12.04
C PHE A 169 18.55 3.47 -10.60
N ALA A 170 19.84 3.71 -10.38
CA ALA A 170 20.34 4.16 -9.08
C ALA A 170 19.71 5.51 -8.68
N VAL A 171 19.61 6.46 -9.62
CA VAL A 171 18.92 7.75 -9.38
C VAL A 171 17.45 7.52 -9.04
N ILE A 172 16.74 6.65 -9.77
CA ILE A 172 15.34 6.33 -9.48
C ILE A 172 15.19 5.74 -8.06
N MET A 173 16.09 4.85 -7.66
CA MET A 173 16.09 4.27 -6.30
C MET A 173 16.34 5.32 -5.22
N ILE A 174 17.24 6.29 -5.46
CA ILE A 174 17.50 7.39 -4.51
C ILE A 174 16.26 8.27 -4.38
N VAL A 175 15.63 8.64 -5.49
CA VAL A 175 14.39 9.43 -5.49
C VAL A 175 13.28 8.67 -4.75
N TRP A 176 13.13 7.38 -5.02
CA TRP A 176 12.15 6.53 -4.34
C TRP A 176 12.40 6.48 -2.84
N ALA A 177 13.64 6.24 -2.42
CA ALA A 177 14.03 6.21 -1.01
C ALA A 177 13.77 7.54 -0.31
N ALA A 178 14.02 8.67 -0.99
CA ALA A 178 13.74 10.01 -0.45
C ALA A 178 12.23 10.24 -0.24
N VAL A 179 11.40 9.86 -1.23
CA VAL A 179 9.93 9.93 -1.10
C VAL A 179 9.44 9.04 0.04
N PHE A 180 9.95 7.81 0.12
CA PHE A 180 9.58 6.87 1.18
C PHE A 180 9.97 7.37 2.56
N ALA A 181 11.17 7.93 2.71
CA ALA A 181 11.65 8.53 3.95
C ALA A 181 10.78 9.72 4.37
N LEU A 182 10.43 10.60 3.42
CA LEU A 182 9.54 11.74 3.67
C LEU A 182 8.16 11.28 4.14
N VAL A 183 7.53 10.35 3.42
CA VAL A 183 6.19 9.84 3.77
C VAL A 183 6.23 9.15 5.13
N SER A 184 7.22 8.28 5.37
CA SER A 184 7.40 7.59 6.66
C SER A 184 7.58 8.58 7.80
N PHE A 185 8.40 9.63 7.60
CA PHE A 185 8.60 10.69 8.59
C PHE A 185 7.30 11.43 8.92
N LEU A 186 6.53 11.83 7.91
CA LEU A 186 5.23 12.50 8.11
C LEU A 186 4.22 11.62 8.87
N LEU A 187 4.21 10.32 8.59
CA LEU A 187 3.35 9.34 9.27
C LEU A 187 3.76 9.13 10.73
N ILE A 188 5.07 9.03 11.00
CA ILE A 188 5.61 8.93 12.38
C ILE A 188 5.25 10.19 13.17
N LEU A 189 5.41 11.39 12.59
CA LEU A 189 5.04 12.64 13.25
C LEU A 189 3.55 12.66 13.62
N ARG A 190 2.65 12.28 12.71
CA ARG A 190 1.21 12.19 13.01
C ARG A 190 0.89 11.15 14.08
N PHE A 191 1.63 10.04 14.10
CA PHE A 191 1.44 9.01 15.11
C PHE A 191 1.89 9.47 16.49
N VAL A 192 3.06 10.12 16.59
CA VAL A 192 3.57 10.71 17.83
C VAL A 192 2.64 11.81 18.32
N SER A 193 2.15 12.69 17.43
CA SER A 193 1.21 13.73 17.82
C SER A 193 -0.10 13.15 18.36
N SER A 194 -0.64 12.09 17.74
CA SER A 194 -1.86 11.43 18.20
C SER A 194 -1.68 10.75 19.56
N LYS A 195 -0.52 10.11 19.80
CA LYS A 195 -0.21 9.54 21.12
C LYS A 195 -0.06 10.62 22.18
N ASN A 196 0.64 11.71 21.87
CA ASN A 196 0.83 12.83 22.80
C ASN A 196 -0.50 13.47 23.21
N GLU A 197 -1.44 13.62 22.26
CA GLU A 197 -2.78 14.15 22.57
C GLU A 197 -3.56 13.21 23.50
N LYS A 198 -3.50 11.89 23.30
CA LYS A 198 -4.15 10.90 24.18
C LYS A 198 -3.56 10.92 25.59
N VAL A 199 -2.23 11.00 25.71
CA VAL A 199 -1.55 11.09 27.02
C VAL A 199 -1.92 12.38 27.74
N LYS A 200 -2.00 13.51 27.01
CA LYS A 200 -2.41 14.79 27.58
C LYS A 200 -3.82 14.72 28.17
N LYS A 201 -4.79 14.16 27.42
CA LYS A 201 -6.18 14.00 27.89
C LYS A 201 -6.27 13.09 29.13
N HIS A 202 -5.49 12.03 29.19
CA HIS A 202 -5.47 11.14 30.35
C HIS A 202 -4.93 11.85 31.60
N LYS A 203 -3.83 12.60 31.48
CA LYS A 203 -3.29 13.42 32.59
C LYS A 203 -4.27 14.49 33.06
N GLU A 204 -4.97 15.15 32.13
CA GLU A 204 -6.00 16.14 32.47
C GLU A 204 -7.16 15.49 33.25
N GLN A 205 -7.59 14.28 32.87
CA GLN A 205 -8.61 13.52 33.63
C GLN A 205 -8.12 13.09 35.02
N GLU A 206 -6.92 12.54 35.14
CA GLU A 206 -6.35 12.15 36.45
C GLU A 206 -6.23 13.34 37.41
N THR A 207 -5.85 14.51 36.87
CA THR A 207 -5.74 15.75 37.67
C THR A 207 -7.12 16.21 38.18
N GLN A 208 -8.16 16.14 37.33
CA GLN A 208 -9.53 16.50 37.72
C GLN A 208 -10.11 15.55 38.78
N GLU A 209 -9.86 14.25 38.69
CA GLU A 209 -10.31 13.28 39.71
C GLU A 209 -9.64 13.53 41.07
N GLN A 210 -8.35 13.88 41.08
CA GLN A 210 -7.62 14.21 42.31
C GLN A 210 -8.08 15.50 42.99
N GLU A 211 -8.54 16.50 42.22
CA GLU A 211 -9.13 17.72 42.77
C GLU A 211 -10.51 17.46 43.36
N LEU A 212 -11.35 16.64 42.70
CA LEU A 212 -12.68 16.30 43.17
C LEU A 212 -12.65 15.48 44.47
N ALA A 213 -11.67 14.58 44.64
CA ALA A 213 -11.51 13.77 45.85
C ALA A 213 -11.01 14.56 47.07
N ARG A 214 -10.59 15.81 46.89
CA ARG A 214 -10.04 16.68 47.94
C ARG A 214 -11.08 17.63 48.56
N VAL A 215 -12.30 17.66 48.03
CA VAL A 215 -13.44 18.49 48.47
C VAL A 215 -14.44 17.61 49.23
#